data_AF-A0A454A979-F1
#
_entry.id   AF-A0A454A979-F1
#
_cell.length_a   1.000
_cell.length_b   1.000
_cell.length_c   1.000
_cell.angle_alpha   90.00
_cell.angle_beta   90.00
_cell.angle_gamma   90.00
#
_symmetry.space_group_name_H-M   'P 1'
#
loop_
_entity.id
_entity.type
_entity.pdbx_description
1 polymer ?
#
loop_
_entity_poly.entity_id
_entity_poly.type
_entity_poly.pdbx_seq_one_letter_code
_entity_poly.pdbx_strand_id
1 'polypeptide(L)' 'MQFLATCPPSVVVMEACAGAHFLARRISYFGHETKLISPQFVRPFVKSNKNDFVDAEAICEAASRPSMRFVQPSN' A
#
# COMPACT_ATOMS: atom_id res chain seq x y z
N MET A 1 -9.38 -7.20 9.62
CA MET A 1 -9.59 -5.80 10.06
C MET A 1 -9.36 -5.57 11.54
N GLN A 2 -9.69 -6.55 12.40
CA GLN A 2 -9.49 -6.45 13.85
C GLN A 2 -8.07 -6.03 14.25
N PHE A 3 -7.04 -6.59 13.59
CA PHE A 3 -5.65 -6.26 13.85
C PHE A 3 -5.37 -4.75 13.73
N LEU A 4 -5.71 -4.15 12.58
CA LEU A 4 -5.51 -2.72 12.35
C LEU A 4 -6.31 -1.86 13.33
N ALA A 5 -7.55 -2.25 13.66
CA ALA A 5 -8.36 -1.54 14.65
C ALA A 5 -7.75 -1.50 16.06
N THR A 6 -6.88 -2.46 16.40
CA THR A 6 -6.21 -2.54 17.71
C THR A 6 -4.78 -2.04 17.70
N CYS A 7 -4.19 -1.80 16.52
CA CYS A 7 -2.83 -1.31 16.40
C CYS A 7 -2.78 0.21 16.61
N PRO A 8 -1.65 0.75 17.08
CA PRO A 8 -1.41 2.19 17.05
C PRO A 8 -1.54 2.73 15.62
N PRO A 9 -1.99 4.00 15.46
CA PRO A 9 -1.95 4.70 14.19
C PRO A 9 -0.58 4.55 13.50
N SER A 10 -0.60 4.16 12.24
CA SER A 10 0.60 3.81 11.47
C SER A 10 0.40 4.11 10.01
N VAL A 11 1.51 4.15 9.25
CA VAL A 11 1.47 4.26 7.80
C VAL A 11 1.28 2.88 7.19
N VAL A 12 0.23 2.72 6.38
CA VAL A 12 -0.03 1.49 5.63
C VAL A 12 0.10 1.79 4.14
N VAL A 13 0.99 1.06 3.46
CA VAL A 13 1.25 1.23 2.04
C VAL A 13 0.80 -0.02 1.27
N MET A 14 0.10 0.18 0.15
CA MET A 14 -0.41 -0.90 -0.70
C MET A 14 -0.26 -0.55 -2.18
N GLU A 15 -0.16 -1.56 -3.04
CA GLU A 15 -0.36 -1.38 -4.48
C GLU A 15 -1.83 -1.00 -4.76
N ALA A 16 -2.05 -0.03 -5.64
CA ALA A 16 -3.37 0.35 -6.10
C ALA A 16 -3.97 -0.73 -7.03
N CYS A 17 -4.75 -1.62 -6.45
CA CYS A 17 -5.59 -2.59 -7.16
C CYS A 17 -7.07 -2.33 -6.88
N ALA A 18 -7.97 -3.06 -7.57
CA ALA A 18 -9.42 -2.87 -7.43
C ALA A 18 -9.91 -2.96 -5.98
N GLY A 19 -9.32 -3.83 -5.15
CA GLY A 19 -9.66 -3.96 -3.74
C GLY A 19 -8.95 -2.95 -2.81
N ALA A 20 -7.81 -2.40 -3.23
CA ALA A 20 -6.97 -1.56 -2.38
C ALA A 20 -7.63 -0.23 -2.03
N HIS A 21 -8.45 0.33 -2.91
CA HIS A 21 -9.15 1.59 -2.63
C HIS A 21 -10.18 1.44 -1.50
N PHE A 22 -10.98 0.37 -1.52
CA PHE A 22 -11.91 0.07 -0.43
C PHE A 22 -11.17 -0.16 0.89
N LEU A 23 -10.07 -0.95 0.84
CA LEU A 23 -9.26 -1.19 2.02
C LEU A 23 -8.64 0.10 2.55
N ALA A 24 -8.07 0.95 1.70
CA ALA A 24 -7.49 2.22 2.12
C ALA A 24 -8.48 3.07 2.93
N ARG A 25 -9.72 3.24 2.44
CA ARG A 25 -10.76 3.97 3.18
C ARG A 25 -11.05 3.34 4.54
N ARG A 26 -11.17 2.01 4.57
CA ARG A 26 -11.45 1.28 5.82
C ARG A 26 -10.29 1.34 6.82
N ILE A 27 -9.05 1.35 6.34
CA ILE A 27 -7.84 1.46 7.15
C ILE A 27 -7.71 2.87 7.71
N SER A 28 -7.95 3.91 6.89
CA SER A 28 -7.98 5.31 7.35
C SER A 28 -9.03 5.57 8.40
N TYR A 29 -10.18 4.89 8.33
CA TYR A 29 -11.23 4.98 9.36
C TYR A 29 -10.73 4.57 10.76
N PHE A 30 -9.75 3.67 10.85
CA PHE A 30 -9.11 3.29 12.13
C PHE A 30 -7.97 4.24 12.55
N GLY A 31 -7.75 5.34 11.85
CA GLY A 31 -6.76 6.36 12.19
C GLY A 31 -5.38 6.16 11.56
N HIS A 32 -5.22 5.17 10.67
CA HIS A 32 -3.95 4.96 9.94
C HIS A 32 -3.81 5.91 8.74
N GLU A 33 -2.58 6.29 8.43
CA GLU A 33 -2.26 6.97 7.18
C GLU A 33 -2.14 5.93 6.06
N THR A 34 -2.97 6.03 5.03
CA THR A 34 -2.92 5.08 3.90
C THR A 34 -2.30 5.68 2.67
N LYS A 35 -1.37 4.96 2.06
CA LYS A 35 -0.67 5.34 0.84
C LYS A 35 -0.86 4.27 -0.22
N LEU A 36 -1.38 4.66 -1.39
CA LEU A 36 -1.55 3.75 -2.52
C LEU A 36 -0.50 4.06 -3.59
N ILE A 37 0.21 3.05 -4.08
CA ILE A 37 1.21 3.19 -5.15
C ILE A 37 0.65 2.58 -6.43
N SER A 38 0.73 3.29 -7.56
CA SER A 38 0.34 2.73 -8.86
C SER A 38 1.16 1.47 -9.17
N PRO A 39 0.56 0.40 -9.74
CA PRO A 39 1.30 -0.81 -10.12
C PRO A 39 2.49 -0.52 -11.04
N GLN A 40 2.40 0.54 -11.85
CA GLN A 40 3.48 0.99 -12.74
C GLN A 40 4.75 1.43 -11.98
N PHE A 41 4.59 1.94 -10.75
CA PHE A 41 5.71 2.35 -9.91
C PHE A 41 6.20 1.22 -8.98
N VAL A 42 5.40 0.18 -8.75
CA VAL A 42 5.83 -1.02 -7.99
C VAL A 42 6.62 -1.98 -8.88
N ARG A 43 6.18 -2.16 -10.13
CA ARG A 43 6.75 -3.13 -11.09
C ARG A 43 8.28 -3.10 -11.22
N PRO A 44 8.98 -1.94 -11.26
CA PRO A 44 10.44 -1.90 -11.36
C PRO A 44 11.17 -2.54 -10.17
N PHE A 45 10.50 -2.71 -9.02
CA PHE A 45 11.06 -3.27 -7.79
C PHE A 45 10.76 -4.78 -7.61
N VAL A 46 10.04 -5.39 -8.55
CA VAL A 46 9.73 -6.83 -8.52
C VAL A 46 10.93 -7.62 -9.08
N LYS A 47 11.61 -8.36 -8.21
CA LYS A 47 12.89 -9.04 -8.52
C LYS A 47 12.74 -10.43 -9.16
N SER A 48 11.56 -11.03 -9.11
CA SER A 48 11.33 -12.45 -9.42
C SER A 48 9.87 -12.72 -9.84
N ASN A 49 9.50 -13.99 -10.07
CA ASN A 49 8.13 -14.42 -10.26
C ASN A 49 7.22 -13.91 -9.14
N LYS A 50 6.00 -13.51 -9.50
CA LYS A 50 5.05 -12.90 -8.57
C LYS A 50 4.62 -13.89 -7.49
N ASN A 51 4.79 -13.48 -6.23
CA ASN A 51 4.15 -14.04 -5.05
C ASN A 51 3.92 -12.89 -4.05
N ASP A 52 3.15 -13.14 -3.00
CA ASP A 52 2.74 -12.10 -2.05
C ASP A 52 3.92 -11.49 -1.28
N PHE A 53 4.97 -12.27 -0.99
CA PHE A 53 6.17 -11.77 -0.29
C PHE A 53 6.98 -10.81 -1.16
N VAL A 54 7.18 -11.16 -2.43
CA VAL A 54 7.90 -10.32 -3.40
C VAL A 54 7.12 -9.03 -3.68
N ASP A 55 5.79 -9.10 -3.74
CA ASP A 55 4.92 -7.94 -3.93
C ASP A 55 5.03 -6.97 -2.74
N ALA A 56 4.98 -7.50 -1.51
CA ALA A 56 5.14 -6.72 -0.29
C ALA A 56 6.53 -6.04 -0.19
N GLU A 57 7.60 -6.76 -0.56
CA GLU A 57 8.95 -6.21 -0.62
C GLU A 57 9.03 -5.07 -1.66
N ALA A 58 8.50 -5.29 -2.86
CA ALA A 58 8.49 -4.30 -3.94
C ALA A 58 7.70 -3.03 -3.56
N ILE A 59 6.54 -3.19 -2.90
CA ILE A 59 5.75 -2.06 -2.37
C ILE A 59 6.55 -1.29 -1.32
N CYS A 60 7.23 -1.98 -0.40
CA CYS A 60 8.06 -1.36 0.63
C CYS A 60 9.23 -0.58 0.02
N GLU A 61 9.92 -1.19 -0.95
CA GLU A 61 11.04 -0.57 -1.66
C GLU A 61 10.59 0.67 -2.43
N ALA A 62 9.47 0.57 -3.17
CA ALA A 62 8.84 1.69 -3.86
C ALA A 62 8.48 2.82 -2.87
N ALA A 63 7.82 2.49 -1.77
CA ALA A 63 7.39 3.45 -0.75
C ALA A 63 8.56 4.23 -0.12
N SER A 64 9.74 3.61 -0.04
CA SER A 64 10.94 4.21 0.54
C SER A 64 11.58 5.27 -0.37
N ARG A 65 11.18 5.39 -1.64
CA ARG A 65 11.81 6.34 -2.57
C ARG A 65 11.38 7.77 -2.23
N PRO A 66 12.33 8.72 -2.08
CA PRO A 66 12.00 10.11 -1.73
C PRO A 66 11.05 10.81 -2.71
N SER A 67 11.11 10.43 -3.99
CA SER A 67 10.28 10.98 -5.06
C SER A 67 9.03 10.15 -5.35
N MET A 68 8.66 9.21 -4.46
CA MET A 68 7.52 8.34 -4.70
C MET A 68 6.21 9.13 -4.76
N ARG A 69 5.33 8.74 -5.68
CA ARG A 69 4.02 9.37 -5.88
C ARG A 69 2.94 8.39 -5.48
N PHE A 70 1.98 8.89 -4.71
CA PHE A 70 0.85 8.12 -4.23
C PHE A 70 -0.42 8.54 -4.97
N VAL A 71 -1.29 7.56 -5.23
CA VAL A 71 -2.62 7.81 -5.79
C VAL A 71 -3.61 8.02 -4.64
N GLN A 72 -4.61 8.86 -4.87
CA GLN A 72 -5.68 9.03 -3.90
C GLN A 72 -6.62 7.82 -3.92
N PRO A 73 -7.11 7.36 -2.76
CA PRO A 73 -8.24 6.43 -2.73
C PRO A 73 -9.42 7.05 -3.49
N SER A 74 -10.02 6.32 -4.44
CA SER A 74 -11.23 6.77 -5.10
C SER A 74 -12.39 6.84 -4.09
N ASN A 75 -13.40 7.65 -4.37
CA ASN A 75 -14.66 7.66 -3.61
C ASN A 75 -15.55 6.50 -4.06
#